data_AF-A0A956QXU6-F1
#
_entry.id   AF-A0A956QXU6-F1
#
_cell.length_a   1.000
_cell.length_b   1.000
_cell.length_c   1.000
_cell.angle_alpha   90.00
_cell.angle_beta   90.00
_cell.angle_gamma   90.00
#
_symmetry.space_group_name_H-M   'P 1'
#
loop_
_entity.id
_entity.type
_entity.pdbx_description
1 polymer ?
#
loop_
_entity_poly.entity_id
_entity_poly.type
_entity_poly.pdbx_seq_one_letter_code
_entity_poly.pdbx_strand_id
1 'polypeptide(L)' 'MEEEDLMKEFQDRLVTLLASEENPETVVLKLLSDQRFESLRDYLAGMDTDMVAVAMELVQKWGRAKDEPEI' A
#
# COMPACT_ATOMS: atom_id res chain seq x y z
N MET A 1 20.32 -3.33 -2.41
CA MET A 1 19.13 -4.18 -2.31
C MET A 1 18.94 -4.79 -3.69
N GLU A 2 18.75 -6.11 -3.77
CA GLU A 2 18.38 -6.74 -5.04
C GLU A 2 16.94 -6.33 -5.40
N GLU A 3 16.62 -6.29 -6.70
CA GLU A 3 15.32 -5.78 -7.18
C GLU A 3 14.14 -6.55 -6.59
N GLU A 4 14.28 -7.87 -6.42
CA GLU A 4 13.26 -8.75 -5.84
C GLU A 4 12.96 -8.41 -4.37
N ASP A 5 13.99 -8.15 -3.57
CA ASP A 5 13.85 -7.73 -2.17
C ASP A 5 13.15 -6.37 -2.06
N LEU A 6 13.50 -5.43 -2.95
CA LEU A 6 12.86 -4.11 -2.99
C LEU A 6 11.37 -4.22 -3.32
N MET A 7 11.03 -5.05 -4.30
CA MET A 7 9.63 -5.28 -4.69
C MET A 7 8.83 -5.90 -3.55
N LYS A 8 9.42 -6.85 -2.83
CA LYS A 8 8.79 -7.47 -1.67
C LYS A 8 8.55 -6.45 -0.55
N GLU A 9 9.56 -5.67 -0.18
CA GLU A 9 9.40 -4.62 0.84
C GLU A 9 8.34 -3.58 0.44
N PHE A 10 8.31 -3.20 -0.85
CA PHE A 10 7.30 -2.30 -1.37
C PHE A 10 5.89 -2.88 -1.24
N GLN A 11 5.69 -4.14 -1.65
CA GLN A 11 4.38 -4.81 -1.57
C GLN A 11 3.89 -4.94 -0.13
N ASP A 12 4.76 -5.39 0.79
CA ASP A 12 4.43 -5.52 2.21
C ASP A 12 4.04 -4.16 2.81
N ARG A 13 4.77 -3.10 2.45
CA ARG A 13 4.49 -1.74 2.90
C ARG A 13 3.19 -1.20 2.31
N LEU A 14 2.94 -1.43 1.02
CA LEU A 14 1.72 -1.03 0.34
C LEU A 14 0.50 -1.68 0.99
N VAL A 15 0.52 -3.01 1.19
CA VAL A 15 -0.59 -3.74 1.85
C VAL A 15 -0.85 -3.21 3.26
N THR A 16 0.20 -2.94 4.03
CA THR A 16 0.08 -2.36 5.38
C THR A 16 -0.61 -1.01 5.35
N LEU A 17 -0.27 -0.15 4.40
CA LEU A 17 -0.88 1.18 4.27
C LEU A 17 -2.32 1.10 3.74
N LEU A 18 -2.62 0.18 2.82
CA LEU A 18 -3.97 -0.04 2.31
C LEU A 18 -4.93 -0.57 3.39
N ALA A 19 -4.41 -1.30 4.37
CA ALA A 19 -5.18 -1.78 5.52
C ALA A 19 -5.39 -0.70 6.61
N SER A 20 -4.79 0.48 6.48
CA SER A 20 -4.96 1.57 7.44
C SER A 20 -6.31 2.28 7.27
N GLU A 21 -6.70 3.07 8.28
CA GLU A 21 -7.88 3.95 8.23
C GLU A 21 -7.57 5.35 7.67
N GLU A 22 -6.40 5.52 7.03
CA GLU A 22 -6.00 6.80 6.45
C GLU A 22 -6.73 7.08 5.14
N ASN A 23 -6.64 8.31 4.64
CA ASN A 23 -7.16 8.62 3.31
C ASN A 23 -6.16 8.19 2.20
N PRO A 24 -6.63 7.95 0.97
CA PRO A 24 -5.79 7.49 -0.14
C PRO A 24 -4.62 8.42 -0.48
N GLU A 25 -4.82 9.74 -0.39
CA GLU A 25 -3.77 10.73 -0.62
C GLU A 25 -2.61 10.56 0.38
N THR A 26 -2.94 10.30 1.65
CA THR A 26 -1.95 10.08 2.71
C THR A 26 -1.15 8.79 2.45
N VAL A 27 -1.80 7.74 1.96
CA VAL A 27 -1.12 6.49 1.56
C VAL A 27 -0.10 6.76 0.45
N VAL A 28 -0.48 7.48 -0.60
CA VAL A 28 0.43 7.84 -1.71
C VAL A 28 1.57 8.73 -1.22
N LEU A 29 1.28 9.75 -0.41
CA LEU A 29 2.31 10.63 0.16
C LEU A 29 3.31 9.87 1.03
N LYS A 30 2.85 8.90 1.81
CA LYS A 30 3.71 8.05 2.64
C LYS A 30 4.62 7.16 1.81
N LEU A 31 4.13 6.62 0.70
CA LEU A 31 4.94 5.83 -0.24
C LEU A 31 5.99 6.71 -0.94
N LEU A 32 5.59 7.89 -1.42
CA LEU A 32 6.48 8.86 -2.08
C LEU A 32 7.59 9.39 -1.15
N SER A 33 7.27 9.55 0.13
CA SER A 33 8.20 10.08 1.14
C SER A 33 9.12 9.00 1.72
N ASP A 34 8.90 7.73 1.40
CA ASP A 34 9.72 6.63 1.90
C ASP A 34 11.02 6.51 1.09
N GLN A 35 12.15 6.85 1.72
CA GLN A 35 13.46 6.84 1.06
C GLN A 35 13.87 5.46 0.55
N ARG A 36 13.30 4.38 1.10
CA ARG A 36 13.55 3.00 0.61
C ARG A 36 13.09 2.79 -0.81
N PHE A 37 12.06 3.54 -1.25
CA PHE A 37 11.45 3.41 -2.57
C PHE A 37 11.85 4.55 -3.52
N GLU A 38 12.98 5.19 -3.28
CA GLU A 38 13.44 6.32 -4.11
C GLU A 38 13.54 5.98 -5.59
N SER A 39 14.01 4.77 -5.93
CA SER A 39 14.08 4.27 -7.31
C SER A 39 12.70 4.04 -7.97
N LEU A 40 11.63 4.00 -7.17
CA LEU A 40 10.25 3.81 -7.64
C LEU A 40 9.47 5.13 -7.69
N ARG A 41 10.08 6.27 -7.38
CA ARG A 41 9.36 7.56 -7.29
C ARG A 41 8.58 7.91 -8.55
N ASP A 42 9.15 7.69 -9.73
CA ASP A 42 8.47 8.00 -10.99
C ASP A 42 7.22 7.13 -11.20
N TYR A 43 7.30 5.86 -10.81
CA TYR A 43 6.15 4.95 -10.81
C TYR A 43 5.09 5.38 -9.78
N LEU A 44 5.52 5.71 -8.56
CA LEU A 44 4.63 6.13 -7.48
C LEU A 44 3.96 7.48 -7.75
N ALA A 45 4.64 8.39 -8.46
CA ALA A 45 4.08 9.67 -8.88
C ALA A 45 2.95 9.52 -9.91
N GLY A 46 2.92 8.39 -10.62
CA GLY A 46 1.83 8.03 -11.54
C GLY A 46 0.65 7.32 -10.89
N MET A 47 0.66 7.11 -9.56
CA MET A 47 -0.47 6.46 -8.88
C MET A 47 -1.72 7.33 -8.89
N ASP A 48 -2.80 6.74 -9.37
CA ASP A 48 -4.13 7.32 -9.27
C ASP A 48 -4.72 7.08 -7.86
N THR A 49 -5.03 8.15 -7.16
CA THR A 49 -5.62 8.12 -5.82
C THR A 49 -6.98 7.43 -5.78
N ASP A 50 -7.77 7.48 -6.87
CA ASP A 50 -9.05 6.77 -6.94
C ASP A 50 -8.83 5.25 -6.98
N MET A 51 -7.79 4.80 -7.69
CA MET A 51 -7.39 3.39 -7.71
C MET A 51 -6.86 2.94 -6.35
N VAL A 52 -6.14 3.81 -5.62
CA VAL A 52 -5.73 3.54 -4.24
C VAL A 52 -6.95 3.43 -3.33
N ALA A 53 -7.95 4.30 -3.48
CA ALA A 53 -9.21 4.23 -2.72
C ALA A 53 -9.92 2.89 -2.93
N VAL A 54 -10.03 2.44 -4.19
CA VAL A 54 -10.58 1.12 -4.51
C VAL A 54 -9.76 0.01 -3.85
N ALA A 55 -8.43 0.05 -3.93
CA ALA A 55 -7.57 -0.94 -3.31
C ALA A 55 -7.74 -1.00 -1.77
N MET A 56 -7.89 0.16 -1.12
CA MET A 56 -8.19 0.22 0.32
C MET A 56 -9.52 -0.44 0.64
N GLU A 57 -10.57 -0.16 -0.14
CA GLU A 57 -11.86 -0.84 0.02
C GLU A 57 -11.75 -2.37 -0.16
N LEU A 58 -10.99 -2.83 -1.15
CA LEU A 58 -10.78 -4.26 -1.38
C LEU A 58 -10.11 -4.92 -0.17
N VAL A 59 -9.06 -4.29 0.38
CA VAL A 59 -8.33 -4.80 1.55
C VAL A 59 -9.21 -4.81 2.79
N GLN A 60 -10.04 -3.79 3.02
CA GLN A 60 -10.96 -3.78 4.17
C GLN A 60 -12.05 -4.85 4.05
N LYS A 61 -12.60 -5.06 2.85
CA LYS A 61 -13.69 -6.02 2.60
C LYS A 61 -13.23 -7.48 2.55
N TRP A 62 -12.06 -7.74 1.96
CA TRP A 62 -11.59 -9.10 1.65
C TRP A 62 -10.16 -9.40 2.10
N GLY A 63 -9.37 -8.39 2.45
CA GLY A 63 -8.00 -8.57 2.95
C GLY A 63 -7.94 -9.14 4.36
N ARG A 64 -9.05 -9.17 5.10
CA ARG A 64 -9.18 -9.86 6.39
C ARG A 64 -9.36 -11.37 6.18
N ALA A 65 -8.30 -12.07 5.80
CA ALA A 65 -8.29 -13.52 5.88
C ALA A 65 -7.72 -13.95 7.24
N LYS A 66 -8.61 -14.48 8.11
CA LYS A 66 -8.38 -15.59 9.06
C LYS A 66 -8.06 -15.31 10.54
N ASP A 67 -8.62 -14.28 11.18
CA ASP A 67 -8.54 -14.14 12.66
C ASP A 67 -9.75 -13.45 13.33
N GLU A 68 -10.96 -13.59 12.78
CA GLU A 68 -12.19 -13.24 13.52
C GLU A 68 -12.88 -14.53 14.00
N PRO A 69 -12.87 -14.86 15.31
CA PRO A 69 -13.86 -15.77 15.85
C PRO A 69 -15.22 -15.06 15.82
N GLU A 70 -16.14 -15.55 15.01
CA GLU A 70 -17.55 -15.16 15.08
C GLU A 70 -18.06 -15.44 16.51
N ILE A 71 -18.59 -14.39 17.15
CA ILE A 71 -19.20 -14.40 18.50
C ILE A 71 -20.62 -14.97 18.40
#